data_AF-A0A3M1YLS9-F1
#
_entry.id   AF-A0A3M1YLS9-F1
#
_cell.length_a   1.000
_cell.length_b   1.000
_cell.length_c   1.000
_cell.angle_alpha   90.00
_cell.angle_beta   90.00
_cell.angle_gamma   90.00
#
_symmetry.space_group_name_H-M   'P 1'
#
loop_
_entity.id
_entity.type
_entity.pdbx_description
1 polymer ?
#
loop_
_entity_poly.entity_id
_entity_poly.type
_entity_poly.pdbx_seq_one_letter_code
_entity_poly.pdbx_strand_id
1 'polypeptide(L)'
;NGKTKEFMPPSFQKFDADFVVKYEPRKEAKKTAKKAEKGKEIKLKDYELDYLIHKDDGGVILTGEKYYITYKTSTSSSMYKPSFSTNKNLATGTQTIYHYDNIIVINISPEGTIEWAQKIPKRQLTTSMRRFCSYSVTRIKDKLYFIFNDNPKNLNISPTATGVRAVIWGRAIPVIVTMDSKGNQKREALSYGKELKKLWVVPTKAQLISDNEMILYARSIKKSMRLFKIIFK
;
A
#
# COMPACT_ATOMS: atom_id res chain seq x y z
N ASN A 1 -14.22 25.57 -16.15
CA ASN A 1 -13.20 26.28 -16.97
C ASN A 1 -12.71 27.48 -16.15
N GLY A 2 -11.50 27.99 -16.37
CA GLY A 2 -10.95 29.09 -15.56
C GLY A 2 -11.64 30.47 -15.73
N LYS A 3 -12.74 30.56 -16.50
CA LYS A 3 -13.44 31.83 -16.74
C LYS A 3 -14.42 32.19 -15.64
N THR A 4 -15.12 31.21 -15.06
CA THR A 4 -16.14 31.50 -14.03
C THR A 4 -15.55 31.68 -12.63
N LYS A 5 -14.36 31.10 -12.36
CA LYS A 5 -13.75 31.01 -11.01
C LYS A 5 -14.70 30.42 -9.95
N GLU A 6 -15.79 29.82 -10.38
CA GLU A 6 -16.78 29.23 -9.49
C GLU A 6 -16.23 27.93 -8.91
N PHE A 7 -16.24 27.85 -7.60
CA PHE A 7 -15.89 26.65 -6.86
C PHE A 7 -17.16 25.82 -6.71
N MET A 8 -17.20 24.61 -7.27
CA MET A 8 -18.28 23.68 -6.96
C MET A 8 -18.20 23.32 -5.48
N PRO A 9 -19.32 23.36 -4.72
CA PRO A 9 -19.30 22.99 -3.32
C PRO A 9 -18.81 21.55 -3.15
N PRO A 10 -18.07 21.24 -2.07
CA PRO A 10 -17.55 19.91 -1.85
C PRO A 10 -18.70 18.91 -1.68
N SER A 11 -18.69 17.83 -2.46
CA SER A 11 -19.60 16.70 -2.26
C SER A 11 -18.98 15.71 -1.27
N PHE A 12 -19.69 15.42 -0.18
CA PHE A 12 -19.26 14.44 0.81
C PHE A 12 -20.02 13.13 0.64
N GLN A 13 -19.31 12.07 0.27
CA GLN A 13 -19.84 10.71 0.23
C GLN A 13 -19.18 9.87 1.32
N LYS A 14 -20.00 9.26 2.19
CA LYS A 14 -19.52 8.37 3.24
C LYS A 14 -19.27 6.98 2.66
N PHE A 15 -18.18 6.35 3.10
CA PHE A 15 -17.96 4.93 2.86
C PHE A 15 -18.80 4.09 3.80
N ASP A 16 -19.34 2.99 3.29
CA ASP A 16 -20.02 1.99 4.12
C ASP A 16 -19.04 1.30 5.08
N ALA A 17 -19.59 0.68 6.13
CA ALA A 17 -18.80 0.03 7.15
C ALA A 17 -17.98 -1.14 6.62
N ASP A 18 -18.53 -1.89 5.66
CA ASP A 18 -17.89 -3.06 5.07
C ASP A 18 -16.62 -2.65 4.31
N PHE A 19 -16.69 -1.59 3.52
CA PHE A 19 -15.56 -0.99 2.84
C PHE A 19 -14.51 -0.52 3.84
N VAL A 20 -14.90 0.22 4.89
CA VAL A 20 -13.97 0.73 5.90
C VAL A 20 -13.20 -0.41 6.57
N VAL A 21 -13.85 -1.54 6.89
CA VAL A 21 -13.21 -2.67 7.59
C VAL A 21 -12.59 -3.72 6.66
N LYS A 22 -12.91 -3.71 5.36
CA LYS A 22 -12.39 -4.68 4.38
C LYS A 22 -10.86 -4.70 4.40
N TYR A 23 -10.30 -5.90 4.54
CA TYR A 23 -8.87 -6.17 4.68
C TYR A 23 -8.15 -5.47 5.84
N GLU A 24 -8.89 -4.94 6.83
CA GLU A 24 -8.27 -4.48 8.07
C GLU A 24 -7.91 -5.69 8.95
N PRO A 25 -6.84 -5.61 9.76
CA PRO A 25 -6.55 -6.65 10.74
C PRO A 25 -7.76 -6.91 11.64
N ARG A 26 -8.04 -8.19 11.95
CA ARG A 26 -9.24 -8.63 12.69
C ARG A 26 -9.56 -7.78 13.93
N LYS A 27 -8.55 -7.35 14.68
CA LYS A 27 -8.72 -6.49 15.87
C LYS A 27 -9.27 -5.10 15.52
N GLU A 28 -8.72 -4.47 14.48
CA GLU A 28 -9.16 -3.15 14.00
C GLU A 28 -10.54 -3.24 13.36
N ALA A 29 -10.77 -4.23 12.49
CA ALA A 29 -12.07 -4.48 11.88
C ALA A 29 -13.19 -4.61 12.93
N LYS A 30 -12.99 -5.43 13.97
CA LYS A 30 -13.94 -5.60 15.08
C LYS A 30 -14.18 -4.30 15.84
N LYS A 31 -13.14 -3.50 16.09
CA LYS A 31 -13.26 -2.22 16.81
C LYS A 31 -14.09 -1.23 16.02
N THR A 32 -13.89 -1.17 14.71
CA THR A 32 -14.61 -0.26 13.81
C THR A 32 -16.07 -0.72 13.60
N ALA A 33 -16.32 -2.01 13.42
CA ALA A 33 -17.68 -2.56 13.34
C ALA A 33 -18.51 -2.22 14.60
N LYS A 34 -17.95 -2.42 15.80
CA LYS A 34 -18.59 -2.02 17.06
C LYS A 34 -18.86 -0.53 17.20
N LYS A 35 -18.09 0.34 16.51
CA LYS A 35 -18.37 1.78 16.48
C LYS A 35 -19.55 2.08 15.56
N ALA A 36 -19.58 1.47 14.38
CA ALA A 36 -20.66 1.60 13.42
C ALA A 36 -22.00 1.15 14.03
N GLU A 37 -22.03 -0.01 14.70
CA GLU A 37 -23.21 -0.53 15.42
C GLU A 37 -23.75 0.44 16.48
N LYS A 38 -22.87 1.25 17.08
CA LYS A 38 -23.23 2.27 18.08
C LYS A 38 -23.59 3.63 17.47
N GLY A 39 -23.79 3.70 16.15
CA GLY A 39 -24.05 4.95 15.42
C GLY A 39 -22.88 5.94 15.46
N LYS A 40 -21.68 5.50 15.84
CA LYS A 40 -20.50 6.38 15.88
C LYS A 40 -19.90 6.50 14.49
N GLU A 41 -19.41 7.69 14.18
CA GLU A 41 -18.71 7.95 12.93
C GLU A 41 -17.51 7.00 12.76
N ILE A 42 -17.45 6.41 11.56
CA ILE A 42 -16.34 5.60 11.09
C ILE A 42 -15.69 6.31 9.91
N LYS A 43 -14.37 6.20 9.81
CA LYS A 43 -13.58 6.81 8.74
C LYS A 43 -12.42 5.92 8.34
N LEU A 44 -11.96 6.10 7.12
CA LEU A 44 -10.66 5.59 6.70
C LEU A 44 -9.58 6.27 7.56
N LYS A 45 -8.74 5.46 8.20
CA LYS A 45 -7.75 5.94 9.17
C LYS A 45 -6.35 5.83 8.57
N ASP A 46 -5.56 6.88 8.75
CA ASP A 46 -4.14 6.94 8.36
C ASP A 46 -3.92 6.74 6.84
N TYR A 47 -4.84 7.23 5.99
CA TYR A 47 -4.65 7.23 4.54
C TYR A 47 -4.05 8.56 4.08
N GLU A 48 -3.00 8.47 3.26
CA GLU A 48 -2.44 9.58 2.50
C GLU A 48 -2.90 9.45 1.04
N LEU A 49 -3.26 10.57 0.40
CA LEU A 49 -3.61 10.57 -1.02
C LEU A 49 -2.33 10.62 -1.85
N ASP A 50 -2.23 9.77 -2.87
CA ASP A 50 -0.99 9.61 -3.63
C ASP A 50 -1.09 10.13 -5.06
N TYR A 51 -2.13 9.72 -5.81
CA TYR A 51 -2.26 10.03 -7.23
C TYR A 51 -3.69 10.40 -7.61
N LEU A 52 -3.79 11.39 -8.51
CA LEU A 52 -4.98 11.72 -9.28
C LEU A 52 -4.70 11.36 -10.74
N ILE A 53 -5.44 10.40 -11.28
CA ILE A 53 -5.25 9.88 -12.63
C ILE A 53 -6.47 10.28 -13.46
N HIS A 54 -6.26 11.08 -14.50
CA HIS A 54 -7.33 11.50 -15.40
C HIS A 54 -7.84 10.33 -16.25
N LYS A 55 -9.15 10.28 -16.45
CA LYS A 55 -9.83 9.41 -17.40
C LYS A 55 -10.15 10.16 -18.69
N ASP A 56 -10.32 9.44 -19.79
CA ASP A 56 -10.61 10.05 -21.09
C ASP A 56 -12.04 10.62 -21.15
N ASP A 57 -12.93 10.13 -20.29
CA ASP A 57 -14.31 10.62 -20.11
C ASP A 57 -14.37 11.95 -19.32
N GLY A 58 -13.25 12.43 -18.79
CA GLY A 58 -13.18 13.63 -17.94
C GLY A 58 -13.33 13.36 -16.44
N GLY A 59 -13.58 12.11 -16.04
CA GLY A 59 -13.55 11.70 -14.64
C GLY A 59 -12.13 11.48 -14.13
N VAL A 60 -12.02 11.09 -12.86
CA VAL A 60 -10.74 10.97 -12.16
C VAL A 60 -10.69 9.70 -11.33
N ILE A 61 -9.53 9.03 -11.31
CA ILE A 61 -9.23 7.98 -10.36
C ILE A 61 -8.32 8.55 -9.29
N LEU A 62 -8.79 8.52 -8.04
CA LEU A 62 -8.02 8.88 -6.86
C LEU A 62 -7.44 7.61 -6.22
N THR A 63 -6.15 7.62 -5.92
CA THR A 63 -5.52 6.57 -5.12
C THR A 63 -4.94 7.12 -3.83
N GLY A 64 -4.85 6.26 -2.82
CA GLY A 64 -4.19 6.58 -1.56
C GLY A 64 -3.71 5.34 -0.84
N GLU A 65 -2.78 5.50 0.09
CA GLU A 65 -2.16 4.41 0.84
C GLU A 65 -2.34 4.62 2.33
N LYS A 66 -2.69 3.54 3.04
CA LYS A 66 -2.67 3.53 4.50
C LYS A 66 -1.21 3.56 4.95
N TYR A 67 -0.77 4.69 5.49
CA TYR A 67 0.58 4.91 5.98
C TYR A 67 0.57 5.41 7.42
N TYR A 68 1.32 4.75 8.29
CA TYR A 68 1.46 5.18 9.69
C TYR A 68 2.78 4.69 10.31
N ILE A 69 3.15 5.33 11.41
CA ILE A 69 4.37 5.01 12.16
C ILE A 69 3.98 4.49 13.55
N THR A 70 4.63 3.42 14.00
CA THR A 70 4.53 2.92 15.38
C THR A 70 5.90 2.82 16.01
N TYR A 71 5.96 2.89 17.34
CA TYR A 71 7.19 2.76 18.10
C TYR A 71 7.14 1.49 18.94
N LYS A 72 8.24 0.72 18.94
CA LYS A 72 8.43 -0.42 19.82
C LYS A 72 9.56 -0.11 20.79
N THR A 73 9.22 0.17 22.04
CA THR A 73 10.20 0.36 23.12
C THR A 73 10.48 -0.98 23.79
N SER A 74 11.74 -1.27 24.06
CA SER A 74 12.18 -2.46 24.78
C SER A 74 13.21 -2.06 25.82
N THR A 75 13.00 -2.52 27.04
CA THR A 75 13.92 -2.30 28.17
C THR A 75 14.57 -3.63 28.49
N SER A 76 15.91 -3.67 28.43
CA SER A 76 16.71 -4.82 28.82
C SER A 76 17.50 -4.48 30.06
N SER A 77 17.56 -5.40 31.03
CA SER A 77 18.61 -5.34 32.05
C SER A 77 19.94 -5.70 31.38
N SER A 78 20.90 -4.78 31.40
CA SER A 78 22.26 -5.10 30.97
C SER A 78 22.90 -6.06 31.98
N MET A 79 23.47 -7.16 31.49
CA MET A 79 24.29 -8.10 32.29
C MET A 79 25.75 -7.61 32.41
N TYR A 80 26.08 -6.39 31.99
CA TYR A 80 27.40 -5.82 32.25
C TYR A 80 27.46 -5.30 33.69
N LYS A 81 28.01 -6.12 34.59
CA LYS A 81 28.39 -5.72 35.95
C LYS A 81 29.87 -5.31 35.95
N PRO A 82 30.21 -4.01 36.10
CA PRO A 82 31.49 -3.66 36.70
C PRO A 82 31.52 -4.27 38.11
N SER A 83 32.64 -4.89 38.51
CA SER A 83 32.82 -5.68 39.75
C SER A 83 32.46 -4.97 41.07
N PHE A 84 32.01 -3.71 41.04
CA PHE A 84 31.72 -2.87 42.21
C PHE A 84 30.34 -2.17 42.17
N SER A 85 29.44 -2.49 41.23
CA SER A 85 28.10 -1.88 41.15
C SER A 85 26.98 -2.84 41.57
N THR A 86 26.19 -2.44 42.57
CA THR A 86 24.99 -3.15 43.06
C THR A 86 23.72 -2.84 42.25
N ASN A 87 23.75 -1.87 41.33
CA ASN A 87 22.59 -1.46 40.54
C ASN A 87 22.55 -2.11 39.15
N LYS A 88 21.40 -2.72 38.81
CA LYS A 88 21.12 -3.21 37.45
C LYS A 88 21.00 -2.01 36.51
N ASN A 89 21.96 -1.82 35.61
CA ASN A 89 21.84 -0.84 34.54
C ASN A 89 20.75 -1.28 33.56
N LEU A 90 19.63 -0.57 33.51
CA LEU A 90 18.56 -0.79 32.54
C LEU A 90 18.90 -0.02 31.26
N ALA A 91 19.02 -0.73 30.13
CA ALA A 91 19.15 -0.13 28.81
C ALA A 91 17.77 -0.11 28.14
N THR A 92 17.31 1.06 27.73
CA THR A 92 16.05 1.23 27.00
C THR A 92 16.33 1.63 25.56
N GLY A 93 15.76 0.92 24.60
CA GLY A 93 15.82 1.25 23.18
C GLY A 93 14.43 1.37 22.56
N THR A 94 14.24 2.36 21.69
CA THR A 94 12.99 2.56 20.94
C THR A 94 13.24 2.34 19.44
N GLN A 95 12.46 1.47 18.83
CA GLN A 95 12.51 1.18 17.40
C GLN A 95 11.31 1.78 16.67
N THR A 96 11.57 2.62 15.67
CA THR A 96 10.54 3.18 14.77
C THR A 96 10.20 2.18 13.67
N ILE A 97 8.91 1.91 13.49
CA ILE A 97 8.39 0.98 12.49
C ILE A 97 7.43 1.74 11.58
N TYR A 98 7.72 1.72 10.29
CA TYR A 98 6.91 2.31 9.22
C TYR A 98 5.99 1.23 8.64
N HIS A 99 4.72 1.58 8.45
CA HIS A 99 3.69 0.71 7.86
C HIS A 99 3.20 1.34 6.57
N TYR A 100 3.22 0.57 5.48
CA TYR A 100 2.65 0.90 4.19
C TYR A 100 1.66 -0.23 3.86
N ASP A 101 0.39 -0.02 4.15
CA ASP A 101 -0.63 -1.05 4.13
C ASP A 101 -1.54 -0.91 2.90
N ASN A 102 -2.85 -1.10 3.06
CA ASN A 102 -3.83 -1.16 1.99
C ASN A 102 -3.79 0.09 1.10
N ILE A 103 -3.99 -0.11 -0.20
CA ILE A 103 -4.19 0.97 -1.18
C ILE A 103 -5.69 1.10 -1.43
N ILE A 104 -6.22 2.31 -1.41
CA ILE A 104 -7.57 2.63 -1.88
C ILE A 104 -7.51 3.14 -3.33
N VAL A 105 -8.52 2.78 -4.11
CA VAL A 105 -8.73 3.25 -5.48
C VAL A 105 -10.19 3.67 -5.58
N ILE A 106 -10.42 4.93 -5.92
CA ILE A 106 -11.75 5.54 -6.00
C ILE A 106 -11.92 6.06 -7.42
N ASN A 107 -12.92 5.56 -8.13
CA ASN A 107 -13.28 6.04 -9.46
C ASN A 107 -14.39 7.08 -9.33
N ILE A 108 -14.14 8.26 -9.89
CA ILE A 108 -14.99 9.44 -9.80
C ILE A 108 -15.43 9.81 -11.22
N SER A 109 -16.73 10.03 -11.39
CA SER A 109 -17.34 10.47 -12.64
C SER A 109 -16.92 11.91 -13.00
N PRO A 110 -17.13 12.35 -14.25
CA PRO A 110 -16.93 13.75 -14.64
C PRO A 110 -17.75 14.75 -13.80
N GLU A 111 -18.89 14.31 -13.27
CA GLU A 111 -19.77 15.09 -12.40
C GLU A 111 -19.32 15.12 -10.94
N GLY A 112 -18.23 14.41 -10.58
CA GLY A 112 -17.67 14.39 -9.23
C GLY A 112 -18.29 13.35 -8.29
N THR A 113 -19.10 12.42 -8.80
CA THR A 113 -19.71 11.36 -7.99
C THR A 113 -18.82 10.12 -7.93
N ILE A 114 -18.75 9.43 -6.78
CA ILE A 114 -18.00 8.18 -6.67
C ILE A 114 -18.80 7.06 -7.35
N GLU A 115 -18.28 6.54 -8.46
CA GLU A 115 -18.87 5.41 -9.18
C GLU A 115 -18.60 4.09 -8.43
N TRP A 116 -17.37 3.92 -7.95
CA TRP A 116 -16.99 2.79 -7.11
C TRP A 116 -15.71 3.09 -6.31
N ALA A 117 -15.52 2.34 -5.23
CA ALA A 117 -14.28 2.35 -4.46
C ALA A 117 -13.82 0.91 -4.17
N GLN A 118 -12.53 0.66 -4.34
CA GLN A 118 -11.90 -0.63 -4.13
C GLN A 118 -10.67 -0.52 -3.23
N LYS A 119 -10.33 -1.63 -2.56
CA LYS A 119 -9.10 -1.78 -1.79
C LYS A 119 -8.21 -2.83 -2.43
N ILE A 120 -6.94 -2.49 -2.62
CA ILE A 120 -5.88 -3.44 -2.95
C ILE A 120 -5.14 -3.74 -1.64
N PRO A 121 -5.33 -4.94 -1.06
CA PRO A 121 -4.74 -5.25 0.21
C PRO A 121 -3.22 -5.44 0.11
N LYS A 122 -2.50 -4.80 1.02
CA LYS A 122 -1.05 -4.88 1.15
C LYS A 122 -0.67 -4.70 2.62
N ARG A 123 0.48 -5.26 3.00
CA ARG A 123 1.00 -5.08 4.35
C ARG A 123 2.52 -5.08 4.39
N GLN A 124 3.13 -3.90 4.34
CA GLN A 124 4.60 -3.74 4.36
C GLN A 124 5.02 -3.02 5.63
N LEU A 125 5.79 -3.72 6.47
CA LEU A 125 6.32 -3.16 7.71
C LEU A 125 7.83 -3.14 7.63
N THR A 126 8.45 -2.03 8.04
CA THR A 126 9.91 -1.93 8.01
C THR A 126 10.46 -0.91 8.99
N THR A 127 11.71 -1.10 9.40
CA THR A 127 12.49 -0.15 10.20
C THR A 127 13.56 0.56 9.36
N SER A 128 13.95 -0.02 8.22
CA SER A 128 15.09 0.47 7.42
C SER A 128 14.91 0.31 5.90
N MET A 129 13.89 -0.43 5.44
CA MET A 129 13.73 -0.85 4.05
C MET A 129 12.68 -0.03 3.29
N ARG A 130 12.41 1.21 3.75
CA ARG A 130 11.35 2.11 3.25
C ARG A 130 11.36 2.28 1.73
N ARG A 131 12.55 2.30 1.10
CA ARG A 131 12.71 2.43 -0.36
C ARG A 131 12.04 1.31 -1.18
N PHE A 132 11.78 0.16 -0.58
CA PHE A 132 11.12 -0.99 -1.23
C PHE A 132 9.63 -1.08 -0.89
N CYS A 133 9.13 -0.16 -0.07
CA CYS A 133 7.74 -0.05 0.30
C CYS A 133 6.97 0.84 -0.68
N SER A 134 5.69 1.04 -0.40
CA SER A 134 4.72 1.71 -1.25
C SER A 134 4.46 0.96 -2.56
N TYR A 135 3.93 1.66 -3.56
CA TYR A 135 3.53 1.13 -4.85
C TYR A 135 3.80 2.13 -5.97
N SER A 136 3.74 1.64 -7.19
CA SER A 136 3.59 2.44 -8.40
C SER A 136 2.24 2.11 -9.01
N VAL A 137 1.65 3.08 -9.70
CA VAL A 137 0.43 2.91 -10.49
C VAL A 137 0.63 3.53 -11.85
N THR A 138 0.15 2.85 -12.89
CA THR A 138 0.05 3.41 -14.23
C THR A 138 -1.29 3.03 -14.86
N ARG A 139 -1.85 3.93 -15.67
CA ARG A 139 -3.06 3.70 -16.44
C ARG A 139 -2.64 3.43 -17.89
N ILE A 140 -3.02 2.28 -18.42
CA ILE A 140 -2.85 1.93 -19.83
C ILE A 140 -4.23 1.59 -20.36
N LYS A 141 -4.73 2.40 -21.30
CA LYS A 141 -6.10 2.32 -21.81
C LYS A 141 -7.14 2.39 -20.66
N ASP A 142 -7.91 1.32 -20.47
CA ASP A 142 -8.99 1.18 -19.49
C ASP A 142 -8.56 0.45 -18.21
N LYS A 143 -7.27 0.14 -18.05
CA LYS A 143 -6.75 -0.63 -16.93
C LYS A 143 -5.72 0.13 -16.12
N LEU A 144 -5.71 -0.14 -14.82
CA LEU A 144 -4.68 0.29 -13.88
C LEU A 144 -3.77 -0.87 -13.53
N TYR A 145 -2.47 -0.60 -13.46
CA TYR A 145 -1.45 -1.57 -13.08
C TYR A 145 -0.71 -1.06 -11.85
N PHE A 146 -0.90 -1.75 -10.72
CA PHE A 146 -0.27 -1.44 -9.45
C PHE A 146 0.89 -2.40 -9.20
N ILE A 147 2.09 -1.88 -8.96
CA ILE A 147 3.28 -2.71 -8.74
C ILE A 147 3.92 -2.39 -7.40
N PHE A 148 4.15 -3.43 -6.60
CA PHE A 148 4.75 -3.35 -5.27
C PHE A 148 5.38 -4.69 -4.86
N ASN A 149 6.16 -4.70 -3.78
CA ASN A 149 6.67 -5.95 -3.20
C ASN A 149 5.67 -6.54 -2.19
N ASP A 150 5.42 -7.83 -2.25
CA ASP A 150 4.44 -8.49 -1.37
C ASP A 150 4.90 -9.86 -0.86
N ASN A 151 4.17 -10.39 0.11
CA ASN A 151 4.30 -11.77 0.54
C ASN A 151 3.71 -12.69 -0.57
N PRO A 152 4.43 -13.71 -1.05
CA PRO A 152 3.92 -14.61 -2.10
C PRO A 152 2.63 -15.34 -1.70
N LYS A 153 2.37 -15.51 -0.39
CA LYS A 153 1.12 -16.08 0.11
C LYS A 153 -0.09 -15.16 -0.06
N ASN A 154 0.11 -13.90 -0.42
CA ASN A 154 -0.93 -12.93 -0.72
C ASN A 154 -1.34 -12.94 -2.20
N LEU A 155 -0.79 -13.83 -3.05
CA LEU A 155 -1.23 -13.96 -4.45
C LEU A 155 -2.70 -14.41 -4.55
N ASN A 156 -3.15 -15.23 -3.61
CA ASN A 156 -4.52 -15.73 -3.53
C ASN A 156 -5.17 -15.26 -2.22
N ILE A 157 -5.82 -14.09 -2.26
CA ILE A 157 -6.52 -13.51 -1.09
C ILE A 157 -8.01 -13.79 -1.23
N SER A 158 -8.62 -14.36 -0.19
CA SER A 158 -10.07 -14.52 -0.13
C SER A 158 -10.75 -13.14 -0.09
N PRO A 159 -11.88 -12.94 -0.80
CA PRO A 159 -12.72 -11.75 -0.66
C PRO A 159 -13.15 -11.47 0.79
N THR A 160 -13.26 -12.51 1.62
CA THR A 160 -13.65 -12.44 3.03
C THR A 160 -12.47 -12.38 4.01
N ALA A 161 -11.24 -12.24 3.51
CA ALA A 161 -10.05 -12.23 4.35
C ALA A 161 -10.02 -11.01 5.30
N THR A 162 -9.66 -11.26 6.56
CA THR A 162 -9.39 -10.20 7.55
C THR A 162 -7.90 -9.87 7.57
N GLY A 163 -7.53 -8.92 6.71
CA GLY A 163 -6.15 -8.52 6.49
C GLY A 163 -5.35 -9.54 5.68
N VAL A 164 -4.08 -9.17 5.43
CA VAL A 164 -3.13 -9.98 4.65
C VAL A 164 -1.84 -10.21 5.41
N ARG A 165 -1.00 -11.11 4.90
CA ARG A 165 0.29 -11.41 5.53
C ARG A 165 1.23 -10.24 5.30
N ALA A 166 1.95 -9.87 6.36
CA ALA A 166 3.01 -8.90 6.25
C ALA A 166 4.11 -9.40 5.30
N VAL A 167 4.74 -8.46 4.60
CA VAL A 167 5.95 -8.73 3.84
C VAL A 167 7.05 -9.26 4.75
N ILE A 168 7.64 -10.38 4.34
CA ILE A 168 8.85 -10.93 4.95
C ILE A 168 10.01 -10.60 4.01
N TRP A 169 10.77 -9.58 4.37
CA TRP A 169 11.96 -9.19 3.63
C TRP A 169 12.93 -10.39 3.56
N GLY A 170 13.34 -10.74 2.34
CA GLY A 170 14.09 -11.97 2.01
C GLY A 170 13.25 -12.99 1.23
N ARG A 171 11.92 -12.95 1.40
CA ARG A 171 10.95 -13.80 0.68
C ARG A 171 9.93 -13.00 -0.13
N ALA A 172 9.96 -11.68 -0.01
CA ALA A 172 9.10 -10.78 -0.77
C ALA A 172 9.34 -10.96 -2.28
N ILE A 173 8.26 -10.91 -3.05
CA ILE A 173 8.28 -10.94 -4.50
C ILE A 173 7.63 -9.67 -5.04
N PRO A 174 8.07 -9.13 -6.18
CA PRO A 174 7.31 -8.09 -6.85
C PRO A 174 6.02 -8.67 -7.42
N VAL A 175 4.93 -7.95 -7.19
CA VAL A 175 3.57 -8.31 -7.58
C VAL A 175 3.02 -7.20 -8.46
N ILE A 176 2.21 -7.59 -9.43
CA ILE A 176 1.38 -6.70 -10.21
C ILE A 176 -0.09 -6.98 -9.89
N VAL A 177 -0.85 -5.92 -9.62
CA VAL A 177 -2.31 -5.96 -9.53
C VAL A 177 -2.86 -5.19 -10.71
N THR A 178 -3.58 -5.87 -11.59
CA THR A 178 -4.31 -5.26 -12.70
C THR A 178 -5.74 -5.01 -12.23
N MET A 179 -6.25 -3.80 -12.44
CA MET A 179 -7.63 -3.43 -12.14
C MET A 179 -8.31 -2.93 -13.42
N ASP A 180 -9.50 -3.47 -13.71
CA ASP A 180 -10.32 -3.02 -14.85
C ASP A 180 -11.17 -1.78 -14.50
N SER A 181 -11.85 -1.23 -15.50
CA SER A 181 -12.73 -0.05 -15.35
C SER A 181 -13.91 -0.26 -14.39
N LYS A 182 -14.25 -1.51 -14.05
CA LYS A 182 -15.30 -1.86 -13.09
C LYS A 182 -14.75 -2.09 -11.68
N GLY A 183 -13.45 -1.93 -11.48
CA GLY A 183 -12.77 -2.16 -10.20
C GLY A 183 -12.47 -3.63 -9.90
N ASN A 184 -12.69 -4.55 -10.85
CA ASN A 184 -12.28 -5.94 -10.65
C ASN A 184 -10.76 -6.01 -10.72
N GLN A 185 -10.16 -6.73 -9.78
CA GLN A 185 -8.70 -6.82 -9.66
C GLN A 185 -8.20 -8.25 -9.82
N LYS A 186 -7.06 -8.40 -10.51
CA LYS A 186 -6.30 -9.64 -10.61
C LYS A 186 -4.89 -9.41 -10.11
N ARG A 187 -4.41 -10.28 -9.22
CA ARG A 187 -3.07 -10.20 -8.62
C ARG A 187 -2.18 -11.31 -9.14
N GLU A 188 -1.00 -10.95 -9.60
CA GLU A 188 -0.03 -11.90 -10.17
C GLU A 188 1.38 -11.59 -9.69
N ALA A 189 2.21 -12.62 -9.56
CA ALA A 189 3.64 -12.40 -9.41
C ALA A 189 4.17 -11.85 -10.73
N LEU A 190 4.99 -10.79 -10.67
CA LEU A 190 5.80 -10.46 -11.84
C LEU A 190 6.80 -11.60 -12.03
N SER A 191 6.78 -12.24 -13.20
CA SER A 191 7.66 -13.37 -13.49
C SER A 191 9.10 -12.89 -13.54
N TYR A 192 9.95 -13.47 -12.69
CA TYR A 192 11.39 -13.26 -12.73
C TYR A 192 12.05 -14.63 -12.78
N GLY A 193 13.02 -14.83 -13.68
CA GLY A 193 13.76 -16.08 -13.77
C GLY A 193 14.46 -16.46 -12.45
N LYS A 194 14.90 -17.72 -12.34
CA LYS A 194 15.52 -18.25 -11.10
C LYS A 194 16.73 -17.40 -10.65
N GLU A 195 17.41 -16.75 -11.58
CA GLU A 195 18.56 -15.86 -11.42
C GLU A 195 18.23 -14.50 -10.77
N LEU A 196 16.95 -14.14 -10.73
CA LEU A 196 16.45 -12.85 -10.23
C LEU A 196 15.81 -12.96 -8.84
N LYS A 197 15.93 -14.13 -8.19
CA LYS A 197 15.52 -14.35 -6.80
C LYS A 197 16.17 -13.30 -5.89
N LYS A 198 15.38 -12.73 -4.97
CA LYS A 198 15.80 -11.71 -3.97
C LYS A 198 16.05 -10.30 -4.55
N LEU A 199 15.49 -10.00 -5.72
CA LEU A 199 15.32 -8.61 -6.18
C LEU A 199 13.99 -8.06 -5.67
N TRP A 200 14.04 -6.84 -5.15
CA TRP A 200 12.84 -6.08 -4.81
C TRP A 200 12.79 -4.84 -5.66
N VAL A 201 11.60 -4.54 -6.18
CA VAL A 201 11.35 -3.32 -6.92
C VAL A 201 11.42 -2.13 -5.96
N VAL A 202 11.79 -0.97 -6.48
CA VAL A 202 11.66 0.32 -5.80
C VAL A 202 10.48 1.01 -6.47
N PRO A 203 9.25 0.82 -5.95
CA PRO A 203 8.03 1.18 -6.69
C PRO A 203 7.98 2.66 -7.06
N THR A 204 8.41 3.53 -6.14
CA THR A 204 8.45 5.00 -6.34
C THR A 204 9.46 5.48 -7.40
N LYS A 205 10.19 4.55 -8.03
CA LYS A 205 11.13 4.82 -9.14
C LYS A 205 10.74 4.08 -10.42
N ALA A 206 9.50 3.58 -10.51
CA ALA A 206 8.94 3.09 -11.75
C ALA A 206 8.63 4.26 -12.70
N GLN A 207 8.86 4.08 -14.00
CA GLN A 207 8.62 5.12 -15.00
C GLN A 207 8.07 4.53 -16.29
N LEU A 208 6.97 5.09 -16.79
CA LEU A 208 6.45 4.81 -18.12
C LEU A 208 7.37 5.46 -19.16
N ILE A 209 7.80 4.70 -20.17
CA ILE A 209 8.72 5.15 -21.22
C ILE A 209 8.07 5.20 -22.61
N SER A 210 6.89 4.60 -22.77
CA SER A 210 6.03 4.68 -23.94
C SER A 210 4.58 4.35 -23.53
N ASP A 211 3.64 4.39 -24.47
CA ASP A 211 2.21 4.16 -24.20
C ASP A 211 1.88 2.84 -23.49
N ASN A 212 2.74 1.83 -23.57
CA ASN A 212 2.53 0.52 -22.95
C ASN A 212 3.81 -0.11 -22.36
N GLU A 213 4.92 0.62 -22.28
CA GLU A 213 6.17 0.11 -21.71
C GLU A 213 6.58 0.90 -20.47
N MET A 214 6.96 0.17 -19.41
CA MET A 214 7.42 0.74 -18.17
C MET A 214 8.76 0.14 -17.74
N ILE A 215 9.66 1.00 -17.26
CA ILE A 215 10.89 0.59 -16.61
C ILE A 215 10.68 0.52 -15.10
N LEU A 216 11.03 -0.63 -14.54
CA LEU A 216 11.14 -0.85 -13.11
C LEU A 216 12.60 -0.90 -12.68
N TYR A 217 12.91 -0.15 -11.64
CA TYR A 217 14.17 -0.28 -10.94
C TYR A 217 14.07 -1.28 -9.79
N ALA A 218 14.97 -2.25 -9.75
CA ALA A 218 15.05 -3.25 -8.69
C ALA A 218 16.46 -3.37 -8.12
N ARG A 219 16.54 -3.72 -6.84
CA ARG A 219 17.81 -3.90 -6.12
C ARG A 219 17.79 -5.14 -5.26
N SER A 220 18.90 -5.86 -5.23
CA SER A 220 19.08 -6.98 -4.31
C SER A 220 19.66 -6.52 -2.97
N ILE A 221 19.57 -7.39 -1.97
CA ILE A 221 20.26 -7.22 -0.68
C ILE A 221 21.78 -7.05 -0.88
N LYS A 222 22.36 -7.75 -1.87
CA LYS A 222 23.79 -7.67 -2.22
C LYS A 222 24.15 -6.43 -3.07
N LYS A 223 23.28 -5.42 -3.06
CA LYS A 223 23.44 -4.14 -3.77
C LYS A 223 23.52 -4.23 -5.30
N SER A 224 23.30 -5.38 -5.93
CA SER A 224 23.17 -5.45 -7.39
C SER A 224 21.91 -4.71 -7.84
N MET A 225 22.05 -3.92 -8.92
CA MET A 225 20.98 -3.13 -9.52
C MET A 225 20.57 -3.76 -10.85
N ARG A 226 19.27 -3.74 -11.12
CA ARG A 226 18.68 -4.20 -12.38
C ARG A 226 17.57 -3.24 -12.80
N LEU A 227 17.46 -3.04 -14.11
CA LEU A 227 16.30 -2.42 -14.74
C LEU A 227 15.51 -3.51 -15.43
N PHE A 228 14.20 -3.49 -15.27
CA PHE A 228 13.28 -4.39 -15.95
C PHE A 228 12.35 -3.59 -16.83
N LYS A 229 12.15 -4.06 -18.05
CA LYS A 229 11.09 -3.55 -18.91
C LYS A 229 9.85 -4.41 -18.77
N ILE A 230 8.73 -3.80 -18.43
CA ILE A 230 7.41 -4.41 -18.50
C ILE A 230 6.72 -3.87 -19.75
N ILE A 231 6.13 -4.77 -20.53
CA ILE A 231 5.30 -4.43 -21.67
C ILE A 231 3.87 -4.85 -21.33
N PHE A 232 2.97 -3.88 -21.22
CA PHE A 232 1.56 -4.10 -20.96
C PHE A 232 0.84 -4.49 -22.25
N LYS A 233 -0.11 -5.43 -22.13
CA LYS A 233 -1.00 -5.86 -23.21
C LYS A 233 -2.38 -5.27 -23.02
#